data_AF-A0A0D7ACL6-F1
#
_entry.id   AF-A0A0D7ACL6-F1
#
_cell.length_a   1.000
_cell.length_b   1.000
_cell.length_c   1.000
_cell.angle_alpha   90.00
_cell.angle_beta   90.00
_cell.angle_gamma   90.00
#
_symmetry.space_group_name_H-M   'P 1'
#
loop_
_entity.id
_entity.type
_entity.pdbx_description
1 polymer ?
#
loop_
_entity_poly.entity_id
_entity_poly.type
_entity_poly.pdbx_seq_one_letter_code
_entity_poly.pdbx_strand_id
1 'polypeptide(L)'
;MQWSEQASTRAGQKIPANAPELLRESALREAWLIRDFGIPAELCVNTDQMNSPYAHGARRTWNKVGEKQVTTIGHEEKRAFTLVPSISASGEILPLQAIYQGTTNKSCPSPNSPRYDEALALGFHFLPSKTATYWSTLETMKQLVNDIIAPYFDRQKRELGLPLDQKAIWRIDCWTVHKSPVFRSWLQQEHPNIFIIFVPAGCTGL
;
A
#
# COMPACT_ATOMS: atom_id res chain seq x y z
N MET A 1 -7.59 30.51 33.71
CA MET A 1 -7.19 30.50 32.29
C MET A 1 -8.24 29.73 31.51
N GLN A 2 -8.76 30.26 30.38
CA GLN A 2 -9.89 29.67 29.62
C GLN A 2 -9.46 28.76 28.44
N TRP A 3 -8.18 28.41 28.36
CA TRP A 3 -7.61 27.63 27.25
C TRP A 3 -6.96 26.35 27.80
N SER A 4 -7.09 25.25 27.08
CA SER A 4 -6.36 24.00 27.34
C SER A 4 -5.81 23.40 26.05
N GLU A 5 -4.75 22.61 26.19
CA GLU A 5 -4.22 21.79 25.11
C GLU A 5 -5.22 20.68 24.77
N GLN A 6 -5.54 20.53 23.49
CA GLN A 6 -6.51 19.56 23.00
C GLN A 6 -5.91 18.75 21.84
N ALA A 7 -6.31 17.48 21.72
CA ALA A 7 -5.89 16.57 20.66
C ALA A 7 -7.00 16.36 19.63
N SER A 8 -6.64 16.19 18.36
CA SER A 8 -7.62 15.87 17.31
C SER A 8 -8.29 14.52 17.55
N THR A 9 -9.59 14.44 17.25
CA THR A 9 -10.40 13.22 17.39
C THR A 9 -10.26 12.32 16.16
N ARG A 10 -10.11 11.00 16.35
CA ARG A 10 -10.00 10.01 15.27
C ARG A 10 -11.39 9.60 14.77
N ALA A 11 -11.54 9.37 13.47
CA ALA A 11 -12.71 8.67 12.94
C ALA A 11 -12.76 7.24 13.48
N GLY A 12 -13.95 6.79 13.93
CA GLY A 12 -14.14 5.44 14.44
C GLY A 12 -14.03 4.39 13.33
N GLN A 13 -13.23 3.35 13.55
CA GLN A 13 -13.17 2.18 12.67
C GLN A 13 -14.51 1.43 12.70
N LYS A 14 -15.09 1.17 11.53
CA LYS A 14 -16.29 0.32 11.42
C LYS A 14 -15.84 -1.13 11.30
N ILE A 15 -15.89 -1.85 12.41
CA ILE A 15 -15.54 -3.27 12.49
C ILE A 15 -16.77 -4.10 12.09
N PRO A 16 -16.66 -5.05 11.14
CA PRO A 16 -17.73 -5.98 10.82
C PRO A 16 -18.10 -6.86 12.02
N ALA A 17 -19.39 -7.17 12.20
CA ALA A 17 -19.85 -8.03 13.29
C ALA A 17 -19.23 -9.45 13.25
N ASN A 18 -18.91 -9.94 12.05
CA ASN A 18 -18.27 -11.24 11.81
C ASN A 18 -16.75 -11.14 11.59
N ALA A 19 -16.09 -10.07 12.04
CA ALA A 19 -14.64 -9.90 11.88
C ALA A 19 -13.80 -11.11 12.34
N PRO A 20 -14.08 -11.79 13.48
CA PRO A 20 -13.31 -12.97 13.88
C PRO A 20 -13.36 -14.12 12.87
N GLU A 21 -14.52 -14.32 12.23
CA GLU A 21 -14.71 -15.35 11.21
C GLU A 21 -13.97 -14.97 9.92
N LEU A 22 -14.11 -13.72 9.47
CA LEU A 22 -13.41 -13.22 8.27
C LEU A 22 -11.88 -13.32 8.41
N LEU A 23 -11.35 -12.97 9.58
CA LEU A 23 -9.91 -13.09 9.87
C LEU A 23 -9.48 -14.55 9.89
N ARG A 24 -10.26 -15.43 10.53
CA ARG A 24 -10.00 -16.87 10.56
C ARG A 24 -10.00 -17.47 9.15
N GLU A 25 -11.01 -17.17 8.34
CA GLU A 25 -11.10 -17.64 6.95
C GLU A 25 -9.94 -17.13 6.10
N SER A 26 -9.58 -15.85 6.24
CA SER A 26 -8.43 -15.26 5.55
C SER A 26 -7.13 -15.97 5.92
N ALA A 27 -6.89 -16.20 7.21
CA ALA A 27 -5.71 -16.89 7.70
C ALA A 27 -5.66 -18.35 7.22
N LEU A 28 -6.79 -19.05 7.25
CA LEU A 28 -6.88 -20.44 6.77
C LEU A 28 -6.63 -20.53 5.25
N ARG A 29 -7.12 -19.58 4.45
CA ARG A 29 -6.87 -19.54 3.01
C ARG A 29 -5.39 -19.33 2.71
N GLU A 30 -4.74 -18.41 3.41
CA GLU A 30 -3.31 -18.16 3.25
C GLU A 30 -2.46 -19.36 3.70
N ALA A 31 -2.78 -19.95 4.86
CA ALA A 31 -2.12 -21.16 5.36
C ALA A 31 -2.29 -22.35 4.41
N TRP A 32 -3.47 -22.50 3.80
CA TRP A 32 -3.74 -23.52 2.79
C TRP A 32 -2.85 -23.33 1.55
N LEU A 33 -2.75 -22.10 1.03
CA LEU A 33 -1.88 -21.79 -0.11
C LEU A 33 -0.40 -22.06 0.20
N ILE A 34 0.07 -21.61 1.37
CA ILE A 34 1.47 -21.83 1.81
C ILE A 34 1.77 -23.33 1.89
N ARG A 35 0.88 -24.11 2.49
CA ARG A 35 1.06 -25.56 2.66
C ARG A 35 1.03 -26.31 1.33
N ASP A 36 0.02 -26.09 0.49
CA ASP A 36 -0.22 -26.91 -0.70
C ASP A 36 0.71 -26.54 -1.87
N PHE A 37 1.16 -25.29 -1.94
CA PHE A 37 2.09 -24.82 -2.97
C PHE A 37 3.53 -24.63 -2.46
N GLY A 38 3.81 -24.95 -1.18
CA GLY A 38 5.14 -24.85 -0.59
C GLY A 38 5.73 -23.43 -0.66
N ILE A 39 4.92 -22.41 -0.38
CA ILE A 39 5.32 -21.00 -0.57
C ILE A 39 6.18 -20.54 0.62
N PRO A 40 7.47 -20.24 0.43
CA PRO A 40 8.34 -19.76 1.50
C PRO A 40 8.06 -18.29 1.85
N ALA A 41 8.58 -17.82 2.99
CA ALA A 41 8.32 -16.47 3.50
C ALA A 41 8.79 -15.35 2.53
N GLU A 42 9.88 -15.59 1.82
CA GLU A 42 10.44 -14.69 0.80
C GLU A 42 9.47 -14.46 -0.36
N LEU A 43 8.57 -15.41 -0.63
CA LEU A 43 7.55 -15.33 -1.69
C LEU A 43 6.16 -14.92 -1.17
N CYS A 44 6.08 -14.40 0.05
CA CYS A 44 4.89 -13.78 0.60
C CYS A 44 5.13 -12.29 0.78
N VAL A 45 4.51 -11.43 -0.02
CA VAL A 45 4.64 -9.97 0.06
C VAL A 45 3.33 -9.33 0.48
N ASN A 46 3.39 -8.41 1.42
CA ASN A 46 2.28 -7.55 1.83
C ASN A 46 2.52 -6.12 1.31
N THR A 47 1.49 -5.54 0.69
CA THR A 47 1.50 -4.16 0.20
C THR A 47 0.36 -3.37 0.84
N ASP A 48 0.68 -2.16 1.27
CA ASP A 48 -0.31 -1.17 1.70
C ASP A 48 -0.20 0.12 0.85
N GLN A 49 -1.21 0.98 0.91
CA GLN A 49 -1.22 2.29 0.27
C GLN A 49 -1.53 3.35 1.31
N MET A 50 -0.58 4.26 1.53
CA MET A 50 -0.74 5.33 2.51
C MET A 50 -0.78 6.70 1.85
N ASN A 51 -1.59 7.58 2.45
CA ASN A 51 -1.61 8.99 2.10
C ASN A 51 -0.42 9.71 2.76
N SER A 52 0.48 10.27 1.95
CA SER A 52 1.68 10.98 2.41
C SER A 52 1.55 12.49 2.17
N PRO A 53 1.10 13.28 3.16
CA PRO A 53 0.97 14.73 3.01
C PRO A 53 2.34 15.41 2.91
N TYR A 54 2.46 16.45 2.09
CA TYR A 54 3.72 17.20 1.96
C TYR A 54 4.11 17.96 3.23
N ALA A 55 3.11 18.38 4.00
CA ALA A 55 3.28 19.05 5.28
C ALA A 55 2.39 18.38 6.32
N HIS A 56 3.01 17.83 7.37
CA HIS A 56 2.27 17.28 8.49
C HIS A 56 1.72 18.42 9.37
N GLY A 57 0.43 18.37 9.66
CA GLY A 57 -0.20 19.26 10.64
C GLY A 57 0.21 18.94 12.08
N ALA A 58 -0.04 19.89 12.99
CA ALA A 58 0.17 19.68 14.42
C ALA A 58 -0.97 18.83 15.02
N ARG A 59 -0.64 17.79 15.77
CA ARG A 59 -1.63 16.93 16.46
C ARG A 59 -2.34 17.65 17.62
N ARG A 60 -1.72 18.71 18.13
CA ARG A 60 -2.17 19.44 19.31
C ARG A 60 -2.27 20.92 19.00
N THR A 61 -3.27 21.56 19.57
CA THR A 61 -3.44 23.01 19.53
C THR A 61 -4.01 23.47 20.87
N TRP A 62 -3.91 24.78 21.12
CA TRP A 62 -4.61 25.41 22.23
C TRP A 62 -6.01 25.78 21.79
N ASN A 63 -7.03 25.30 22.49
CA ASN A 63 -8.42 25.72 22.26
C ASN A 63 -9.14 26.06 23.57
N LYS A 64 -10.32 26.67 23.48
CA LYS A 64 -11.12 27.00 24.65
C LYS A 64 -11.50 25.72 25.41
N VAL A 65 -11.43 25.79 26.74
CA VAL A 65 -11.78 24.65 27.60
C VAL A 65 -13.24 24.23 27.34
N GLY A 66 -13.46 22.96 27.00
CA GLY A 66 -14.79 22.37 26.78
C GLY A 66 -15.26 22.34 25.32
N GLU A 67 -14.43 22.74 24.36
CA GLU A 67 -14.78 22.73 22.96
C GLU A 67 -14.85 21.30 22.37
N LYS A 68 -15.94 20.98 21.68
CA LYS A 68 -16.22 19.63 21.18
C LYS A 68 -15.53 19.32 19.84
N GLN A 69 -15.15 20.36 19.09
CA GLN A 69 -14.42 20.24 17.83
C GLN A 69 -13.24 21.19 17.87
N VAL A 70 -12.03 20.65 17.70
CA VAL A 70 -10.80 21.41 17.78
C VAL A 70 -10.10 21.34 16.43
N THR A 71 -10.11 22.45 15.70
CA THR A 71 -9.45 22.56 14.40
C THR A 71 -7.95 22.74 14.60
N THR A 72 -7.13 21.95 13.90
CA THR A 72 -5.67 22.03 13.94
C THR A 72 -5.12 22.45 12.59
N ILE A 73 -4.14 23.36 12.58
CA ILE A 73 -3.50 23.84 11.34
C ILE A 73 -2.76 22.66 10.68
N GLY A 74 -3.01 22.44 9.39
CA GLY A 74 -2.38 21.40 8.57
C GLY A 74 -3.07 20.03 8.61
N HIS A 75 -4.07 19.82 9.47
CA HIS A 75 -4.85 18.56 9.47
C HIS A 75 -5.83 18.48 8.28
N GLU A 76 -6.13 19.61 7.64
CA GLU A 76 -6.90 19.71 6.40
C GLU A 76 -6.03 19.82 5.14
N GLU A 77 -4.70 19.66 5.25
CA GLU A 77 -3.84 19.69 4.06
C GLU A 77 -4.21 18.52 3.12
N LYS A 78 -4.69 18.87 1.93
CA LYS A 78 -5.14 17.90 0.92
C LYS A 78 -4.05 17.57 -0.08
N ARG A 79 -2.98 18.36 -0.14
CA ARG A 79 -1.84 18.11 -1.03
C ARG A 79 -0.99 17.00 -0.43
N ALA A 80 -1.01 15.88 -1.12
CA ALA A 80 -0.30 14.69 -0.76
C ALA A 80 0.04 13.88 -2.00
N PHE A 81 0.79 12.81 -1.80
CA PHE A 81 1.00 11.75 -2.78
C PHE A 81 0.66 10.41 -2.12
N THR A 82 0.31 9.41 -2.92
CA THR A 82 0.14 8.04 -2.41
C THR A 82 1.50 7.33 -2.40
N LEU A 83 1.92 6.83 -1.24
CA LEU A 83 3.08 5.96 -1.12
C LEU A 83 2.61 4.51 -1.01
N VAL A 84 3.26 3.61 -1.73
CA VAL A 84 2.92 2.18 -1.81
C VAL A 84 4.11 1.34 -1.35
N PRO A 85 4.27 1.14 -0.02
CA PRO A 85 5.27 0.22 0.50
C PRO A 85 4.87 -1.24 0.28
N SER A 86 5.85 -2.07 -0.03
CA SER A 86 5.71 -3.52 -0.13
C SER A 86 6.81 -4.20 0.67
N ILE A 87 6.47 -5.17 1.52
CA ILE A 87 7.41 -5.84 2.42
C ILE A 87 7.16 -7.35 2.36
N SER A 88 8.22 -8.14 2.23
CA SER A 88 8.13 -9.60 2.27
C SER A 88 8.02 -10.13 3.70
N ALA A 89 7.50 -11.35 3.86
CA ALA A 89 7.45 -12.00 5.16
C ALA A 89 8.84 -12.42 5.67
N SER A 90 9.87 -12.44 4.81
CA SER A 90 11.27 -12.56 5.23
C SER A 90 11.87 -11.25 5.78
N GLY A 91 11.13 -10.13 5.70
CA GLY A 91 11.54 -8.83 6.22
C GLY A 91 12.23 -7.92 5.21
N GLU A 92 12.26 -8.28 3.93
CA GLU A 92 12.83 -7.42 2.88
C GLU A 92 11.82 -6.35 2.45
N ILE A 93 12.28 -5.10 2.41
CA ILE A 93 11.51 -3.98 1.89
C ILE A 93 11.77 -3.88 0.39
N LEU A 94 10.70 -3.97 -0.40
CA LEU A 94 10.77 -3.80 -1.84
C LEU A 94 10.83 -2.30 -2.20
N PRO A 95 11.29 -1.96 -3.41
CA PRO A 95 11.29 -0.58 -3.88
C PRO A 95 9.93 0.11 -3.74
N LEU A 96 9.94 1.38 -3.34
CA LEU A 96 8.73 2.15 -3.11
C LEU A 96 8.16 2.68 -4.42
N GLN A 97 6.83 2.62 -4.56
CA GLN A 97 6.11 3.34 -5.60
C GLN A 97 5.43 4.56 -4.97
N ALA A 98 5.64 5.75 -5.54
CA ALA A 98 5.03 7.00 -5.12
C ALA A 98 4.24 7.64 -6.28
N ILE A 99 2.97 7.93 -6.02
CA ILE A 99 2.01 8.37 -7.03
C ILE A 99 1.60 9.82 -6.76
N TYR A 100 1.90 10.68 -7.72
CA TYR A 100 1.71 12.12 -7.64
C TYR A 100 0.48 12.55 -8.45
N GLN A 101 -0.23 13.56 -7.96
CA GLN A 101 -1.31 14.19 -8.71
C GLN A 101 -0.77 14.85 -9.98
N GLY A 102 -1.32 14.51 -11.15
CA GLY A 102 -0.97 15.14 -12.42
C GLY A 102 -0.90 14.14 -13.58
N THR A 103 -0.59 14.64 -14.78
CA THR A 103 -0.64 13.86 -16.03
C THR A 103 0.72 13.54 -16.62
N THR A 104 1.77 14.26 -16.22
CA THR A 104 3.11 14.13 -16.80
C THR A 104 4.17 13.94 -15.72
N ASN A 105 5.36 13.47 -16.12
CA ASN A 105 6.51 13.30 -15.23
C ASN A 105 6.94 14.60 -14.55
N LYS A 106 6.58 15.77 -15.08
CA LYS A 106 6.82 17.07 -14.42
C LYS A 106 6.04 17.25 -13.12
N SER A 107 5.03 16.42 -12.86
CA SER A 107 4.25 16.40 -11.62
C SER A 107 4.93 15.56 -10.52
N CYS A 108 5.95 14.78 -10.88
CA CYS A 108 6.78 14.00 -9.97
C CYS A 108 8.00 14.83 -9.52
N PRO A 109 8.78 14.35 -8.53
CA PRO A 109 10.02 15.01 -8.12
C PRO A 109 10.95 15.26 -9.30
N SER A 110 11.57 16.44 -9.32
CA SER A 110 12.54 16.83 -10.34
C SER A 110 13.73 15.87 -10.34
N PRO A 111 14.31 15.52 -11.49
CA PRO A 111 15.58 14.79 -11.54
C PRO A 111 16.72 15.47 -10.78
N ASN A 112 16.65 16.80 -10.61
CA ASN A 112 17.62 17.58 -9.83
C ASN A 112 17.34 17.57 -8.31
N SER A 113 16.34 16.82 -7.85
CA SER A 113 16.01 16.75 -6.42
C SER A 113 17.13 16.02 -5.67
N PRO A 114 17.40 16.39 -4.40
CA PRO A 114 18.38 15.68 -3.59
C PRO A 114 18.09 14.18 -3.53
N ARG A 115 19.13 13.35 -3.74
CA ARG A 115 19.07 11.88 -3.69
C ARG A 115 18.14 11.23 -4.73
N TYR A 116 17.79 11.93 -5.80
CA TYR A 116 16.97 11.37 -6.88
C TYR A 116 17.65 10.15 -7.54
N ASP A 117 18.94 10.27 -7.87
CA ASP A 117 19.71 9.17 -8.47
C ASP A 117 19.80 7.95 -7.56
N GLU A 118 19.93 8.16 -6.24
CA GLU A 118 19.92 7.08 -5.25
C GLU A 118 18.57 6.37 -5.21
N ALA A 119 17.47 7.13 -5.23
CA ALA A 119 16.13 6.55 -5.27
C ALA A 119 15.94 5.69 -6.52
N LEU A 120 16.41 6.15 -7.69
CA LEU A 120 16.37 5.36 -8.92
C LEU A 120 17.28 4.13 -8.86
N ALA A 121 18.47 4.23 -8.28
CA ALA A 121 19.38 3.10 -8.08
C ALA A 121 18.79 2.04 -7.14
N LEU A 122 17.96 2.45 -6.17
CA LEU A 122 17.17 1.57 -5.30
C LEU A 122 15.88 1.06 -5.96
N GLY A 123 15.61 1.44 -7.22
CA GLY A 123 14.43 1.00 -7.97
C GLY A 123 13.13 1.69 -7.58
N PHE A 124 13.17 2.86 -6.93
CA PHE A 124 11.94 3.58 -6.55
C PHE A 124 11.26 4.18 -7.79
N HIS A 125 9.92 4.10 -7.79
CA HIS A 125 9.11 4.56 -8.91
C HIS A 125 8.35 5.82 -8.53
N PHE A 126 8.58 6.91 -9.27
CA PHE A 126 7.81 8.14 -9.17
C PHE A 126 6.88 8.26 -10.37
N LEU A 127 5.57 8.16 -10.14
CA LEU A 127 4.57 8.06 -11.21
C LEU A 127 3.52 9.17 -11.10
N PRO A 128 3.13 9.83 -12.19
CA PRO A 128 1.92 10.61 -12.20
C PRO A 128 0.70 9.68 -12.19
N SER A 129 -0.32 10.01 -11.41
CA SER A 129 -1.57 9.24 -11.35
C SER A 129 -2.34 9.25 -12.69
N LYS A 130 -2.05 10.23 -13.55
CA LYS A 130 -2.79 10.56 -14.77
C LYS A 130 -4.27 10.90 -14.51
N THR A 131 -4.58 11.34 -13.30
CA THR A 131 -5.93 11.79 -12.91
C THR A 131 -5.87 13.14 -12.19
N ALA A 132 -7.05 13.68 -11.86
CA ALA A 132 -7.16 14.86 -11.00
C ALA A 132 -6.82 14.57 -9.52
N THR A 133 -6.49 13.34 -9.16
CA THR A 133 -6.17 12.92 -7.77
C THR A 133 -4.76 12.34 -7.69
N TYR A 134 -4.26 12.02 -6.49
CA TYR A 134 -2.97 11.34 -6.31
C TYR A 134 -3.11 9.83 -6.00
N TRP A 135 -4.32 9.29 -6.12
CA TRP A 135 -4.58 7.88 -5.84
C TRP A 135 -4.04 6.96 -6.94
N SER A 136 -3.71 5.74 -6.54
CA SER A 136 -3.38 4.66 -7.47
C SER A 136 -4.50 4.42 -8.48
N THR A 137 -4.13 4.09 -9.70
CA THR A 137 -5.07 3.72 -10.76
C THR A 137 -4.85 2.27 -11.15
N LEU A 138 -5.73 1.74 -12.01
CA LEU A 138 -5.52 0.42 -12.61
C LEU A 138 -4.14 0.33 -13.27
N GLU A 139 -3.71 1.37 -13.98
CA GLU A 139 -2.43 1.40 -14.69
C GLU A 139 -1.24 1.38 -13.71
N THR A 140 -1.26 2.22 -12.67
CA THR A 140 -0.15 2.26 -11.70
C THR A 140 -0.07 0.97 -10.87
N MET A 141 -1.20 0.31 -10.59
CA MET A 141 -1.21 -1.00 -9.93
C MET A 141 -0.64 -2.10 -10.82
N LYS A 142 -0.88 -2.06 -12.14
CA LYS A 142 -0.22 -2.97 -13.08
C LYS A 142 1.28 -2.73 -13.12
N GLN A 143 1.71 -1.47 -13.13
CA GLN A 143 3.13 -1.09 -13.07
C GLN A 143 3.78 -1.56 -11.76
N LEU A 144 3.10 -1.44 -10.62
CA LEU A 144 3.59 -1.97 -9.35
C LEU A 144 3.89 -3.47 -9.45
N VAL A 145 2.97 -4.24 -10.03
CA VAL A 145 3.16 -5.68 -10.19
C VAL A 145 4.29 -6.00 -11.16
N ASN A 146 4.29 -5.38 -12.34
CA ASN A 146 5.26 -5.64 -13.41
C ASN A 146 6.68 -5.25 -13.03
N ASP A 147 6.84 -4.14 -12.32
CA ASP A 147 8.15 -3.52 -12.15
C ASP A 147 8.75 -3.81 -10.77
N ILE A 148 7.91 -4.12 -9.77
CA ILE A 148 8.34 -4.30 -8.38
C ILE A 148 8.00 -5.71 -7.86
N ILE A 149 6.73 -6.10 -7.84
CA ILE A 149 6.30 -7.35 -7.17
C ILE A 149 6.79 -8.62 -7.91
N ALA A 150 6.50 -8.73 -9.21
CA ALA A 150 6.86 -9.91 -9.99
C ALA A 150 8.39 -10.07 -10.15
N PRO A 151 9.15 -9.00 -10.47
CA PRO A 151 10.61 -9.10 -10.53
C PRO A 151 11.25 -9.49 -9.20
N TYR A 152 10.73 -9.00 -8.08
CA TYR A 152 11.16 -9.42 -6.75
C TYR A 152 10.95 -10.93 -6.55
N PHE A 153 9.75 -11.45 -6.85
CA PHE A 153 9.50 -12.89 -6.72
C PHE A 153 10.40 -13.72 -7.63
N ASP A 154 10.61 -13.31 -8.88
CA ASP A 154 11.48 -14.04 -9.80
C ASP A 154 12.95 -14.03 -9.35
N ARG A 155 13.41 -12.95 -8.73
CA ARG A 155 14.73 -12.92 -8.10
C ARG A 155 14.80 -13.89 -6.91
N GLN A 156 13.85 -13.82 -5.98
CA GLN A 156 13.83 -14.71 -4.81
C GLN A 156 13.74 -16.20 -5.21
N LYS A 157 12.96 -16.55 -6.23
CA LYS A 157 12.92 -17.93 -6.75
C LYS A 157 14.31 -18.41 -7.19
N ARG A 158 15.06 -17.58 -7.93
CA ARG A 158 16.41 -17.94 -8.37
C ARG A 158 17.37 -18.10 -7.18
N GLU A 159 17.32 -17.19 -6.22
CA GLU A 159 18.17 -17.23 -5.02
C GLU A 159 17.91 -18.46 -4.16
N LEU A 160 16.64 -18.89 -4.07
CA LEU A 160 16.22 -20.08 -3.33
C LEU A 160 16.37 -21.37 -4.14
N GLY A 161 16.78 -21.30 -5.41
CA GLY A 161 16.85 -22.47 -6.30
C GLY A 161 15.49 -23.09 -6.63
N LEU A 162 14.41 -22.30 -6.57
CA LEU A 162 13.05 -22.73 -6.83
C LEU A 162 12.68 -22.64 -8.32
N PRO A 163 11.73 -23.46 -8.80
CA PRO A 163 11.19 -23.36 -10.16
C PRO A 163 10.59 -21.99 -10.47
N LEU A 164 10.63 -21.57 -11.75
CA LEU A 164 10.06 -20.28 -12.16
C LEU A 164 8.52 -20.22 -12.01
N ASP A 165 7.87 -21.38 -12.11
CA ASP A 165 6.44 -21.57 -11.91
C ASP A 165 6.02 -21.72 -10.43
N GLN A 166 6.99 -21.67 -9.50
CA GLN A 166 6.75 -21.61 -8.06
C GLN A 166 5.75 -20.49 -7.75
N LYS A 167 4.74 -20.81 -6.95
CA LYS A 167 3.69 -19.87 -6.56
C LYS A 167 4.18 -18.92 -5.47
N ALA A 168 3.65 -17.71 -5.51
CA ALA A 168 3.89 -16.64 -4.55
C ALA A 168 2.56 -16.04 -4.08
N ILE A 169 2.57 -15.40 -2.92
CA ILE A 169 1.41 -14.70 -2.34
C ILE A 169 1.67 -13.21 -2.35
N TRP A 170 0.72 -12.45 -2.89
CA TRP A 170 0.68 -11.01 -2.77
C TRP A 170 -0.58 -10.59 -2.00
N ARG A 171 -0.37 -10.04 -0.81
CA ARG A 171 -1.44 -9.59 0.10
C ARG A 171 -1.63 -8.08 -0.01
N ILE A 172 -2.88 -7.65 -0.19
CA ILE A 172 -3.22 -6.22 -0.33
C ILE A 172 -4.63 -5.93 0.18
N ASP A 173 -4.91 -4.67 0.51
CA ASP A 173 -6.24 -4.24 0.93
C ASP A 173 -7.32 -4.47 -0.15
N CYS A 174 -8.55 -4.76 0.31
CA CYS A 174 -9.70 -5.08 -0.53
C CYS A 174 -10.37 -3.84 -1.20
N TRP A 175 -9.56 -2.99 -1.84
CA TRP A 175 -10.01 -1.77 -2.50
C TRP A 175 -10.63 -2.01 -3.90
N THR A 176 -11.39 -1.05 -4.41
CA THR A 176 -12.22 -1.19 -5.62
C THR A 176 -11.41 -1.54 -6.87
N VAL A 177 -10.24 -0.91 -7.05
CA VAL A 177 -9.36 -1.22 -8.19
C VAL A 177 -8.80 -2.64 -8.08
N HIS A 178 -8.31 -3.04 -6.90
CA HIS A 178 -7.71 -4.36 -6.68
C HIS A 178 -8.74 -5.50 -6.86
N LYS A 179 -9.99 -5.26 -6.47
CA LYS A 179 -11.10 -6.22 -6.66
C LYS A 179 -11.71 -6.19 -8.06
N SER A 180 -11.34 -5.23 -8.90
CA SER A 180 -11.95 -5.10 -10.22
C SER A 180 -11.72 -6.38 -11.05
N PRO A 181 -12.72 -6.87 -11.80
CA PRO A 181 -12.53 -8.02 -12.69
C PRO A 181 -11.39 -7.79 -13.68
N VAL A 182 -11.27 -6.57 -14.21
CA VAL A 182 -10.21 -6.19 -15.16
C VAL A 182 -8.82 -6.39 -14.57
N PHE A 183 -8.58 -5.94 -13.32
CA PHE A 183 -7.29 -6.13 -12.68
C PHE A 183 -7.00 -7.60 -12.39
N ARG A 184 -7.99 -8.34 -11.84
CA ARG A 184 -7.81 -9.74 -11.48
C ARG A 184 -7.60 -10.65 -12.69
N SER A 185 -8.36 -10.45 -13.76
CA SER A 185 -8.18 -11.20 -15.02
C SER A 185 -6.81 -10.92 -15.63
N TRP A 186 -6.37 -9.65 -15.63
CA TRP A 186 -5.03 -9.30 -16.08
C TRP A 186 -3.94 -9.95 -15.23
N LEU A 187 -4.05 -9.91 -13.91
CA LEU A 187 -3.06 -10.51 -13.01
C LEU A 187 -2.97 -12.02 -13.24
N GLN A 188 -4.11 -12.70 -13.41
CA GLN A 188 -4.15 -14.14 -13.69
C GLN A 188 -3.54 -14.50 -15.05
N GLN A 189 -3.70 -13.65 -16.06
CA GLN A 189 -3.17 -13.87 -17.41
C GLN A 189 -1.67 -13.61 -17.50
N GLU A 190 -1.22 -12.45 -16.99
CA GLU A 190 0.17 -12.02 -17.12
C GLU A 190 1.08 -12.59 -16.01
N HIS A 191 0.53 -12.83 -14.82
CA HIS A 191 1.26 -13.28 -13.64
C HIS A 191 0.59 -14.48 -12.96
N PRO A 192 0.41 -15.62 -13.66
CA PRO A 192 -0.35 -16.79 -13.18
C PRO A 192 0.25 -17.49 -11.95
N ASN A 193 1.45 -17.09 -11.53
CA ASN A 193 2.14 -17.63 -10.37
C ASN A 193 1.95 -16.77 -9.11
N ILE A 194 1.24 -15.64 -9.20
CA ILE A 194 0.97 -14.76 -8.07
C ILE A 194 -0.47 -14.95 -7.59
N PHE A 195 -0.65 -15.47 -6.38
CA PHE A 195 -1.94 -15.51 -5.71
C PHE A 195 -2.18 -14.19 -4.98
N ILE A 196 -3.23 -13.46 -5.38
CA ILE A 196 -3.67 -12.28 -4.65
C ILE A 196 -4.57 -12.66 -3.47
N ILE A 197 -4.20 -12.22 -2.28
CA ILE A 197 -5.01 -12.36 -1.06
C ILE A 197 -5.43 -10.98 -0.59
N PHE A 198 -6.71 -10.84 -0.24
CA PHE A 198 -7.23 -9.57 0.26
C PHE A 198 -7.28 -9.54 1.77
N VAL A 199 -6.82 -8.43 2.37
CA VAL A 199 -7.14 -8.11 3.76
C VAL A 199 -8.66 -7.88 3.86
N PRO A 200 -9.39 -8.53 4.77
CA PRO A 200 -10.82 -8.34 4.92
C PRO A 200 -11.19 -6.88 5.24
N ALA A 201 -12.28 -6.40 4.64
CA ALA A 201 -12.73 -5.01 4.79
C ALA A 201 -12.94 -4.64 6.27
N GLY A 202 -12.40 -3.48 6.69
CA GLY A 202 -12.58 -2.97 8.04
C GLY A 202 -11.84 -3.76 9.13
N CYS A 203 -11.01 -4.73 8.76
CA CYS A 203 -10.28 -5.59 9.69
C CYS A 203 -8.78 -5.24 9.83
N THR A 204 -8.32 -4.16 9.21
CA THR A 204 -6.95 -3.67 9.36
C THR A 204 -6.68 -3.31 10.83
N GLY A 205 -5.63 -3.90 11.42
CA GLY A 205 -5.21 -3.64 12.81
C GLY A 205 -5.96 -4.40 13.90
N LEU A 206 -6.80 -5.37 13.54
CA LEU A 206 -7.45 -6.32 14.47
C LEU A 206 -6.60 -7.57 14.72
#